data_AF-A0A172RW53-F1
#
_entry.id   AF-A0A172RW53-F1
#
_cell.length_a   1.000
_cell.length_b   1.000
_cell.length_c   1.000
_cell.angle_alpha   90.00
_cell.angle_beta   90.00
_cell.angle_gamma   90.00
#
_symmetry.space_group_name_H-M   'P 1'
#
loop_
_entity.id
_entity.type
_entity.pdbx_description
1 polymer ?
#
loop_
_entity_poly.entity_id
_entity_poly.type
_entity_poly.pdbx_seq_one_letter_code
_entity_poly.pdbx_strand_id
1 'polypeptide(L)'
;MLPKPQFGRYNDGVAEVYASTDARLVPGVDFSGTEGLSEVAALAFGSVMLRESDVELASAQGFELTRKVRTRQCPGFDAGCCVLVGGTLYEVPWLERTADGREAYALLSELATDGTVDLQDRAAGHDANGNPSATWVTAVTAHCRKCSPSQQRSTGAGADVRKPSITVRLRACDYGAGHARIVRDGIPYTVASAKGAGEWVDVVATREGGDR
;
A
#
# COMPACT_ATOMS: atom_id res chain seq x y z
N MET A 1 -37.95 -31.08 -21.42
CA MET A 1 -36.48 -30.91 -21.53
C MET A 1 -36.05 -29.95 -20.43
N LEU A 2 -35.26 -30.40 -19.45
CA LEU A 2 -34.65 -29.47 -18.48
C LEU A 2 -33.59 -28.64 -19.22
N PRO A 3 -33.59 -27.30 -19.09
CA PRO A 3 -32.55 -26.47 -19.69
C PRO A 3 -31.18 -26.92 -19.15
N LYS A 4 -30.23 -27.15 -20.06
CA LYS A 4 -28.88 -27.57 -19.71
C LYS A 4 -28.27 -26.46 -18.83
N PRO A 5 -27.76 -26.77 -17.62
CA PRO A 5 -27.20 -25.74 -16.75
C PRO A 5 -26.02 -25.07 -17.46
N GLN A 6 -26.18 -23.77 -17.74
CA GLN A 6 -25.13 -22.95 -18.31
C GLN A 6 -24.25 -22.49 -17.15
N PHE A 7 -23.16 -23.22 -16.89
CA PHE A 7 -22.16 -22.77 -15.92
C PHE A 7 -21.40 -21.58 -16.50
N GLY A 8 -21.16 -20.55 -15.68
CA GLY A 8 -20.26 -19.45 -16.04
C GLY A 8 -18.90 -20.01 -16.44
N ARG A 9 -18.32 -19.49 -17.53
CA ARG A 9 -16.94 -19.79 -17.92
C ARG A 9 -16.01 -18.96 -17.04
N TYR A 10 -15.08 -19.65 -16.37
CA TYR A 10 -14.02 -19.09 -15.52
C TYR A 10 -12.68 -19.69 -15.97
N ASN A 11 -12.21 -19.27 -17.15
CA ASN A 11 -11.10 -19.92 -17.86
C ASN A 11 -9.83 -19.08 -17.86
N ASP A 12 -9.77 -18.02 -17.07
CA ASP A 12 -8.66 -17.05 -17.11
C ASP A 12 -7.61 -17.30 -16.03
N GLY A 13 -7.83 -18.31 -15.18
CA GLY A 13 -6.87 -18.78 -14.20
C GLY A 13 -7.50 -19.01 -12.82
N VAL A 14 -6.64 -19.02 -11.81
CA VAL A 14 -7.01 -19.16 -10.40
C VAL A 14 -6.74 -17.84 -9.68
N ALA A 15 -7.70 -17.42 -8.88
CA ALA A 15 -7.65 -16.31 -7.95
C ALA A 15 -7.55 -16.89 -6.55
N GLU A 16 -6.41 -16.72 -5.90
CA GLU A 16 -6.21 -17.15 -4.51
C GLU A 16 -6.66 -16.02 -3.59
N VAL A 17 -7.68 -16.30 -2.79
CA VAL A 17 -8.32 -15.36 -1.87
C VAL A 17 -7.68 -15.51 -0.50
N TYR A 18 -7.35 -14.39 0.11
CA TYR A 18 -6.71 -14.32 1.41
C TYR A 18 -7.46 -13.36 2.35
N ALA A 19 -7.42 -13.66 3.64
CA ALA A 19 -7.83 -12.75 4.70
C ALA A 19 -6.59 -12.15 5.38
N SER A 20 -6.69 -10.90 5.80
CA SER A 20 -5.63 -10.26 6.59
C SER A 20 -5.56 -10.86 7.99
N THR A 21 -4.35 -11.02 8.51
CA THR A 21 -4.09 -11.40 9.91
C THR A 21 -3.33 -10.29 10.63
N ASP A 22 -3.23 -10.35 11.96
CA ASP A 22 -2.47 -9.37 12.74
C ASP A 22 -0.98 -9.32 12.35
N ALA A 23 -0.43 -10.40 11.81
CA ALA A 23 0.94 -10.42 11.29
C ALA A 23 1.13 -9.42 10.13
N ARG A 24 0.05 -9.06 9.42
CA ARG A 24 0.08 -8.02 8.38
C ARG A 24 0.39 -6.64 8.94
N LEU A 25 0.09 -6.40 10.22
CA LEU A 25 0.28 -5.11 10.89
C LEU A 25 1.67 -4.95 11.50
N VAL A 26 2.54 -5.98 11.40
CA VAL A 26 3.93 -5.87 11.83
C VAL A 26 4.66 -4.83 10.95
N PRO A 27 5.35 -3.84 11.57
CA PRO A 27 6.10 -2.83 10.81
C PRO A 27 7.15 -3.46 9.90
N GLY A 28 7.23 -2.99 8.66
CA GLY A 28 8.18 -3.44 7.65
C GLY A 28 7.74 -4.64 6.80
N VAL A 29 6.59 -5.26 7.09
CA VAL A 29 6.02 -6.32 6.24
C VAL A 29 5.65 -5.78 4.86
N ASP A 30 6.00 -6.51 3.80
CA ASP A 30 5.68 -6.15 2.43
C ASP A 30 4.19 -6.33 2.13
N PHE A 31 3.48 -5.21 1.94
CA PHE A 31 2.06 -5.22 1.64
C PHE A 31 1.71 -5.61 0.19
N SER A 32 2.70 -5.74 -0.70
CA SER A 32 2.49 -6.30 -2.04
C SER A 32 2.62 -7.81 -2.09
N GLY A 33 3.21 -8.42 -1.04
CA GLY A 33 3.34 -9.86 -0.88
C GLY A 33 2.22 -10.48 -0.05
N THR A 34 2.22 -11.81 0.07
CA THR A 34 1.23 -12.59 0.85
C THR A 34 1.58 -12.74 2.33
N GLU A 35 2.69 -12.17 2.79
CA GLU A 35 3.13 -12.26 4.18
C GLU A 35 2.08 -11.67 5.15
N GLY A 36 1.75 -12.43 6.21
CA GLY A 36 0.73 -12.00 7.17
C GLY A 36 -0.70 -12.13 6.66
N LEU A 37 -0.92 -12.86 5.56
CA LEU A 37 -2.24 -13.24 5.09
C LEU A 37 -2.51 -14.73 5.34
N SER A 38 -3.79 -15.09 5.49
CA SER A 38 -4.24 -16.48 5.58
C SER A 38 -5.09 -16.83 4.36
N GLU A 39 -4.82 -17.99 3.75
CA GLU A 39 -5.60 -18.45 2.59
C GLU A 39 -7.04 -18.78 3.01
N VAL A 40 -7.99 -18.27 2.24
CA VAL A 40 -9.44 -18.50 2.40
C VAL A 40 -9.93 -19.50 1.36
N ALA A 41 -9.58 -19.30 0.10
CA ALA A 41 -10.03 -20.14 -1.00
C ALA A 41 -9.18 -19.94 -2.27
N ALA A 42 -9.13 -20.96 -3.12
CA ALA A 42 -8.65 -20.85 -4.49
C ALA A 42 -9.83 -20.96 -5.47
N LEU A 43 -10.10 -19.90 -6.25
CA LEU A 43 -11.28 -19.78 -7.10
C LEU A 43 -10.88 -19.66 -8.57
N ALA A 44 -11.50 -20.45 -9.45
CA ALA A 44 -11.43 -20.16 -10.88
C ALA A 44 -12.09 -18.80 -11.15
N PHE A 45 -11.45 -17.95 -11.96
CA PHE A 45 -11.99 -16.63 -12.30
C PHE A 45 -12.13 -16.40 -13.81
N GLY A 46 -12.97 -15.44 -14.16
CA GLY A 46 -13.03 -14.82 -15.49
C GLY A 46 -12.79 -13.32 -15.37
N SER A 47 -11.96 -12.77 -16.24
CA SER A 47 -11.70 -11.34 -16.35
C SER A 47 -12.93 -10.65 -16.93
N VAL A 48 -13.24 -9.47 -16.41
CA VAL A 48 -14.37 -8.66 -16.87
C VAL A 48 -13.85 -7.29 -17.27
N MET A 49 -14.35 -6.76 -18.38
CA MET A 49 -14.03 -5.39 -18.80
C MET A 49 -14.50 -4.38 -17.74
N LEU A 50 -13.66 -3.39 -17.47
CA LEU A 50 -14.01 -2.24 -16.65
C LEU A 50 -14.98 -1.35 -17.42
N ARG A 51 -16.10 -1.00 -16.78
CA ARG A 51 -17.09 -0.07 -17.32
C ARG A 51 -16.91 1.30 -16.69
N GLU A 52 -17.40 2.34 -17.34
CA GLU A 52 -17.43 3.70 -16.81
C GLU A 52 -18.09 3.75 -15.42
N SER A 53 -19.22 3.05 -15.26
CA SER A 53 -19.90 2.92 -13.96
C SER A 53 -19.05 2.29 -12.85
N ASP A 54 -18.14 1.37 -13.20
CA ASP A 54 -17.22 0.75 -12.23
C ASP A 54 -16.18 1.77 -11.76
N VAL A 55 -15.69 2.60 -12.69
CA VAL A 55 -14.72 3.67 -12.40
C VAL A 55 -15.37 4.78 -11.57
N GLU A 56 -16.59 5.18 -11.90
CA GLU A 56 -17.37 6.15 -11.13
C GLU A 56 -17.61 5.65 -9.70
N LEU A 57 -18.02 4.38 -9.54
CA LEU A 57 -18.17 3.74 -8.24
C LEU A 57 -16.86 3.78 -7.46
N ALA A 58 -15.74 3.37 -8.06
CA ALA A 58 -14.43 3.36 -7.40
C ALA A 58 -14.02 4.76 -6.94
N SER A 59 -14.21 5.77 -7.79
CA SER A 59 -13.95 7.17 -7.43
C SER A 59 -14.84 7.66 -6.29
N ALA A 60 -16.12 7.26 -6.28
CA ALA A 60 -17.06 7.63 -5.23
C ALA A 60 -16.73 6.95 -3.88
N GLN A 61 -16.23 5.72 -3.93
CA GLN A 61 -15.80 4.95 -2.74
C GLN A 61 -14.36 5.28 -2.32
N GLY A 62 -13.60 6.02 -3.13
CA GLY A 62 -12.26 6.49 -2.80
C GLY A 62 -11.15 5.44 -2.93
N PHE A 63 -11.26 4.50 -3.87
CA PHE A 63 -10.22 3.53 -4.17
C PHE A 63 -9.80 3.55 -5.65
N GLU A 64 -8.61 3.03 -5.94
CA GLU A 64 -8.08 2.91 -7.30
C GLU A 64 -8.53 1.59 -7.94
N LEU A 65 -9.33 1.65 -9.00
CA LEU A 65 -9.76 0.45 -9.71
C LEU A 65 -8.74 0.05 -10.78
N THR A 66 -8.13 -1.12 -10.59
CA THR A 66 -7.11 -1.65 -11.52
C THR A 66 -7.61 -2.85 -12.30
N ARG A 67 -8.48 -3.68 -11.71
CA ARG A 67 -8.97 -4.91 -12.33
C ARG A 67 -10.37 -5.26 -11.82
N LYS A 68 -11.13 -5.98 -12.65
CA LYS A 68 -12.41 -6.59 -12.26
C LYS A 68 -12.42 -8.06 -12.64
N VAL A 69 -12.77 -8.92 -11.69
CA VAL A 69 -12.84 -10.36 -11.90
C VAL A 69 -14.19 -10.89 -11.45
N ARG A 70 -14.64 -11.95 -12.11
CA ARG A 70 -15.84 -12.70 -11.78
C ARG A 70 -15.46 -14.09 -11.30
N THR A 71 -16.01 -14.51 -10.17
CA THR A 71 -15.83 -15.85 -9.62
C THR A 71 -17.17 -16.48 -9.28
N ARG A 72 -17.14 -17.77 -8.94
CA ARG A 72 -18.22 -18.35 -8.12
C ARG A 72 -18.24 -17.67 -6.76
N GLN A 73 -19.44 -17.49 -6.21
CA GLN A 73 -19.56 -17.09 -4.82
C GLN A 73 -18.99 -18.20 -3.92
N CYS A 74 -18.15 -17.80 -2.98
CA CYS A 74 -17.54 -18.67 -1.98
C CYS A 74 -17.75 -18.08 -0.58
N PRO A 75 -18.03 -18.89 0.46
CA PRO A 75 -18.00 -18.42 1.85
C PRO A 75 -16.64 -17.83 2.22
N GLY A 76 -16.63 -16.71 2.94
CA GLY A 76 -15.40 -16.03 3.39
C GLY A 76 -14.73 -15.13 2.35
N PHE A 77 -15.19 -15.14 1.09
CA PHE A 77 -14.76 -14.15 0.09
C PHE A 77 -15.67 -12.91 0.16
N ASP A 78 -15.12 -11.81 0.69
CA ASP A 78 -15.82 -10.56 0.98
C ASP A 78 -14.96 -9.33 0.66
N ALA A 79 -15.57 -8.14 0.75
CA ALA A 79 -14.81 -6.89 0.73
C ALA A 79 -13.87 -6.85 1.95
N GLY A 80 -12.63 -6.41 1.73
CA GLY A 80 -11.54 -6.46 2.71
C GLY A 80 -10.63 -7.69 2.56
N CYS A 81 -10.99 -8.69 1.76
CA CYS A 81 -10.05 -9.73 1.35
C CYS A 81 -8.95 -9.19 0.44
N CYS A 82 -7.85 -9.94 0.35
CA CYS A 82 -6.87 -9.78 -0.71
C CYS A 82 -7.02 -10.93 -1.72
N VAL A 83 -6.65 -10.70 -2.97
CA VAL A 83 -6.67 -11.71 -4.02
C VAL A 83 -5.37 -11.69 -4.80
N LEU A 84 -4.70 -12.84 -4.88
CA LEU A 84 -3.54 -13.04 -5.75
C LEU A 84 -4.00 -13.57 -7.11
N VAL A 85 -3.70 -12.83 -8.18
CA VAL A 85 -4.01 -13.22 -9.56
C VAL A 85 -2.79 -13.02 -10.44
N GLY A 86 -2.25 -14.12 -10.99
CA GLY A 86 -1.12 -14.06 -11.91
C GLY A 86 0.16 -13.50 -11.28
N GLY A 87 0.36 -13.69 -9.97
CA GLY A 87 1.51 -13.19 -9.21
C GLY A 87 1.36 -11.76 -8.69
N THR A 88 0.28 -11.06 -9.01
CA THR A 88 -0.02 -9.73 -8.49
C THR A 88 -1.08 -9.81 -7.40
N LEU A 89 -0.82 -9.17 -6.26
CA LEU A 89 -1.75 -9.09 -5.15
C LEU A 89 -2.64 -7.85 -5.29
N TYR A 90 -3.92 -8.03 -4.99
CA TYR A 90 -4.91 -6.98 -5.02
C TYR A 90 -5.68 -6.92 -3.70
N GLU A 91 -6.06 -5.74 -3.25
CA GLU A 91 -7.11 -5.55 -2.24
C GLU A 91 -8.49 -5.60 -2.92
N VAL A 92 -9.50 -6.09 -2.20
CA VAL A 92 -10.91 -6.15 -2.65
C VAL A 92 -11.72 -5.08 -1.91
N PRO A 93 -11.68 -3.81 -2.36
CA PRO A 93 -12.43 -2.74 -1.74
C PRO A 93 -13.94 -2.91 -1.94
N TRP A 94 -14.35 -3.60 -3.01
CA TRP A 94 -15.75 -3.76 -3.34
C TRP A 94 -16.04 -5.13 -3.97
N LEU A 95 -17.11 -5.77 -3.51
CA LEU A 95 -17.58 -7.07 -3.99
C LEU A 95 -19.08 -7.02 -4.27
N GLU A 96 -19.45 -7.20 -5.53
CA GLU A 96 -20.85 -7.28 -5.94
C GLU A 96 -21.29 -8.74 -6.07
N ARG A 97 -22.48 -9.06 -5.55
CA ARG A 97 -23.05 -10.40 -5.62
C ARG A 97 -24.24 -10.41 -6.56
N THR A 98 -24.37 -11.45 -7.37
CA THR A 98 -25.57 -11.61 -8.19
C THR A 98 -26.80 -11.86 -7.31
N ALA A 99 -27.98 -11.47 -7.79
CA ALA A 99 -29.24 -11.63 -7.05
C ALA A 99 -29.54 -13.09 -6.67
N ASP A 100 -29.05 -14.05 -7.47
CA ASP A 100 -29.17 -15.49 -7.18
C ASP A 100 -28.07 -16.02 -6.24
N GLY A 101 -27.13 -15.18 -5.81
CA GLY A 101 -26.05 -15.50 -4.89
C GLY A 101 -24.99 -16.45 -5.44
N ARG A 102 -24.95 -16.69 -6.76
CA ARG A 102 -24.07 -17.70 -7.37
C ARG A 102 -22.74 -17.16 -7.87
N GLU A 103 -22.69 -15.89 -8.24
CA GLU A 103 -21.49 -15.24 -8.74
C GLU A 103 -21.14 -14.01 -7.90
N ALA A 104 -19.84 -13.74 -7.84
CA ALA A 104 -19.30 -12.54 -7.26
C ALA A 104 -18.47 -11.79 -8.32
N TYR A 105 -18.58 -10.47 -8.34
CA TYR A 105 -17.77 -9.57 -9.15
C TYR A 105 -16.93 -8.72 -8.19
N ALA A 106 -15.63 -9.01 -8.15
CA ALA A 106 -14.68 -8.29 -7.32
C ALA A 106 -14.04 -7.17 -8.12
N LEU A 107 -14.15 -5.94 -7.59
CA LEU A 107 -13.36 -4.81 -8.04
C LEU A 107 -12.08 -4.81 -7.23
N LEU A 108 -10.95 -4.71 -7.93
CA LEU A 108 -9.62 -4.95 -7.39
C LEU A 108 -8.77 -3.70 -7.51
N SER A 109 -8.07 -3.37 -6.43
CA SER A 109 -7.06 -2.32 -6.36
C SER A 109 -5.70 -2.98 -6.17
N GLU A 110 -4.73 -2.66 -7.02
CA GLU A 110 -3.43 -3.31 -7.01
C GLU A 110 -2.61 -2.89 -5.79
N LEU A 111 -2.02 -3.87 -5.11
CA LEU A 111 -1.07 -3.64 -4.03
C LEU A 111 0.35 -3.71 -4.60
N ALA A 112 0.84 -2.58 -5.08
CA ALA A 112 2.19 -2.43 -5.61
C ALA A 112 3.07 -1.55 -4.70
N THR A 113 4.37 -1.83 -4.70
CA THR A 113 5.36 -1.02 -3.97
C THR A 113 6.17 -0.15 -4.93
N ASP A 114 6.46 1.07 -4.49
CA ASP A 114 7.40 2.02 -5.10
C ASP A 114 8.74 2.00 -4.36
N GLY A 115 9.25 0.78 -4.16
CA GLY A 115 10.44 0.47 -3.37
C GLY A 115 10.27 0.71 -1.86
N THR A 116 11.40 0.96 -1.19
CA THR A 116 11.48 1.03 0.28
C THR A 116 12.16 2.31 0.77
N VAL A 117 11.88 2.65 2.03
CA VAL A 117 12.57 3.69 2.79
C VAL A 117 13.01 3.16 4.15
N ASP A 118 14.13 3.68 4.64
CA ASP A 118 14.52 3.49 6.04
C ASP A 118 13.99 4.65 6.89
N LEU A 119 13.18 4.31 7.88
CA LEU A 119 12.68 5.21 8.90
C LEU A 119 13.68 5.25 10.05
N GLN A 120 14.22 6.44 10.33
CA GLN A 120 15.34 6.62 11.25
C GLN A 120 15.00 7.55 12.41
N ASP A 121 15.52 7.20 13.58
CA ASP A 121 15.46 8.00 14.80
C ASP A 121 16.85 8.30 15.34
N ARG A 122 16.93 9.30 16.22
CA ARG A 122 18.14 9.65 16.96
C ARG A 122 18.27 8.72 18.16
N ALA A 123 19.32 7.91 18.19
CA ALA A 123 19.74 7.17 19.37
C ALA A 123 20.81 7.97 20.11
N ALA A 124 20.58 8.21 21.40
CA ALA A 124 21.59 8.77 22.29
C ALA A 124 22.66 7.71 22.59
N GLY A 125 23.92 8.13 22.64
CA GLY A 125 25.05 7.26 22.98
C GLY A 125 26.24 8.07 23.47
N HIS A 126 27.39 7.41 23.55
CA HIS A 126 28.66 8.05 23.86
C HIS A 126 29.70 7.73 22.78
N ASP A 127 30.53 8.71 22.44
CA ASP A 127 31.66 8.49 21.54
C ASP A 127 32.77 7.68 22.23
N ALA A 128 33.86 7.38 21.50
CA ALA A 128 34.99 6.62 22.04
C ALA A 128 35.68 7.29 23.24
N ASN A 129 35.46 8.58 23.46
CA ASN A 129 36.02 9.36 24.56
C ASN A 129 35.02 9.53 25.72
N GLY A 130 33.82 8.94 25.62
CA GLY A 130 32.77 9.06 26.63
C GLY A 130 31.96 10.35 26.55
N ASN A 131 32.05 11.15 25.47
CA ASN A 131 31.21 12.32 25.29
C ASN A 131 29.82 11.93 24.77
N PRO A 132 28.74 12.61 25.21
CA PRO A 132 27.42 12.40 24.65
C PRO A 132 27.43 12.59 23.13
N SER A 133 26.84 11.64 22.42
CA SER A 133 26.70 11.64 20.97
C SER A 133 25.29 11.21 20.59
N ALA A 134 24.87 11.53 19.38
CA ALA A 134 23.59 11.08 18.85
C ALA A 134 23.77 10.60 17.42
N THR A 135 23.41 9.35 17.18
CA THR A 135 23.53 8.69 15.88
C THR A 135 22.16 8.40 15.30
N TRP A 136 22.09 8.31 13.98
CA TRP A 136 20.88 7.89 13.29
C TRP A 136 20.84 6.36 13.23
N VAL A 137 19.73 5.77 13.65
CA VAL A 137 19.51 4.32 13.63
C VAL A 137 18.23 4.04 12.87
N THR A 138 18.26 3.05 11.97
CA THR A 138 17.07 2.57 11.27
C THR A 138 16.20 1.79 12.24
N ALA A 139 14.99 2.29 12.48
CA ALA A 139 13.97 1.64 13.29
C ALA A 139 13.16 0.63 12.46
N VAL A 140 12.78 1.02 11.23
CA VAL A 140 11.96 0.22 10.32
C VAL A 140 12.40 0.48 8.88
N THR A 141 12.56 -0.58 8.09
CA THR A 141 12.58 -0.46 6.62
C THR A 141 11.16 -0.69 6.11
N ALA A 142 10.52 0.35 5.61
CA ALA A 142 9.12 0.35 5.21
C ALA A 142 8.97 0.31 3.69
N HIS A 143 7.95 -0.41 3.23
CA HIS A 143 7.56 -0.42 1.82
C HIS A 143 6.71 0.81 1.49
N CYS A 144 6.99 1.47 0.38
CA CYS A 144 6.26 2.66 -0.06
C CYS A 144 5.14 2.26 -1.00
N ARG A 145 3.91 2.75 -0.80
CA ARG A 145 2.86 2.66 -1.84
C ARG A 145 3.12 3.63 -2.97
N LYS A 146 3.72 4.78 -2.64
CA LYS A 146 4.08 5.82 -3.60
C LYS A 146 5.16 6.71 -3.03
N CYS A 147 6.13 7.07 -3.85
CA CYS A 147 7.09 8.13 -3.58
C CYS A 147 6.96 9.19 -4.68
N SER A 148 6.78 10.44 -4.31
CA SER A 148 6.64 11.54 -5.27
C SER A 148 7.65 12.63 -4.96
N PRO A 149 8.58 12.93 -5.89
CA PRO A 149 9.49 14.05 -5.71
C PRO A 149 8.71 15.38 -5.74
N SER A 150 9.15 16.32 -4.92
CA SER A 150 8.57 17.65 -4.81
C SER A 150 9.65 18.68 -4.47
N GLN A 151 9.25 19.94 -4.33
CA GLN A 151 10.12 21.00 -3.82
C GLN A 151 9.40 21.74 -2.70
N GLN A 152 10.04 21.83 -1.53
CA GLN A 152 9.58 22.74 -0.48
C GLN A 152 10.27 24.09 -0.62
N ARG A 153 9.47 25.15 -0.54
CA ARG A 153 9.95 26.52 -0.46
C ARG A 153 10.33 26.81 0.98
N SER A 154 11.57 27.26 1.19
CA SER A 154 12.04 27.75 2.48
C SER A 154 12.35 29.23 2.35
N THR A 155 11.67 30.05 3.17
CA THR A 155 11.91 31.48 3.26
C THR A 155 12.69 31.74 4.55
N GLY A 156 14.01 31.82 4.44
CA GLY A 156 14.91 32.08 5.57
C GLY A 156 16.03 33.03 5.17
N ALA A 157 16.35 33.99 6.05
CA ALA A 157 17.46 34.94 5.89
C ALA A 157 17.48 35.75 4.57
N GLY A 158 16.31 36.10 4.01
CA GLY A 158 16.22 36.95 2.82
C GLY A 158 16.48 36.26 1.49
N ALA A 159 16.67 34.93 1.48
CA ALA A 159 16.77 34.13 0.26
C ALA A 159 15.54 33.21 0.11
N ASP A 160 15.03 33.12 -1.11
CA ASP A 160 13.99 32.17 -1.50
C ASP A 160 14.68 30.89 -1.99
N VAL A 161 14.75 29.87 -1.12
CA VAL A 161 15.45 28.62 -1.43
C VAL A 161 14.43 27.51 -1.66
N ARG A 162 14.54 26.83 -2.79
CA ARG A 162 13.79 25.60 -3.08
C ARG A 162 14.62 24.40 -2.72
N LYS A 163 14.19 23.65 -1.70
CA LYS A 163 14.87 22.42 -1.30
C LYS A 163 14.15 21.22 -1.92
N PRO A 164 14.89 20.27 -2.53
CA PRO A 164 14.31 19.00 -2.96
C PRO A 164 13.62 18.31 -1.78
N SER A 165 12.40 17.83 -2.01
CA SER A 165 11.61 17.10 -1.02
C SER A 165 10.99 15.87 -1.65
N ILE A 166 10.48 14.97 -0.82
CA ILE A 166 9.70 13.81 -1.23
C ILE A 166 8.43 13.75 -0.40
N THR A 167 7.36 13.25 -1.01
CA THR A 167 6.18 12.77 -0.29
C THR A 167 6.15 11.26 -0.43
N VAL A 168 6.19 10.55 0.69
CA VAL A 168 6.17 9.08 0.73
C VAL A 168 4.85 8.63 1.38
N ARG A 169 4.12 7.75 0.69
CA ARG A 169 2.92 7.11 1.23
C ARG A 169 3.27 5.77 1.83
N LEU A 170 3.13 5.64 3.14
CA LEU A 170 3.47 4.48 3.95
C LEU A 170 2.22 3.91 4.62
N ARG A 171 2.27 2.66 5.10
CA ARG A 171 1.22 2.18 6.00
C ARG A 171 1.33 2.90 7.33
N ALA A 172 0.19 3.18 7.95
CA ALA A 172 0.14 3.82 9.25
C ALA A 172 0.85 2.98 10.34
N CYS A 173 0.79 1.64 10.25
CA CYS A 173 1.50 0.75 11.16
C CYS A 173 3.02 0.81 10.98
N ASP A 174 3.54 1.06 9.77
CA ASP A 174 4.98 1.18 9.53
C ASP A 174 5.56 2.48 10.10
N TYR A 175 4.81 3.59 9.98
CA TYR A 175 5.26 4.90 10.46
C TYR A 175 5.04 5.10 11.97
N GLY A 176 4.04 4.42 12.55
CA GLY A 176 3.77 4.41 13.99
C GLY A 176 3.63 5.80 14.61
N ALA A 177 4.38 6.05 15.69
CA ALA A 177 4.39 7.33 16.41
C ALA A 177 5.13 8.46 15.67
N GLY A 178 5.71 8.14 14.52
CA GLY A 178 6.49 9.05 13.69
C GLY A 178 8.00 8.86 13.85
N HIS A 179 8.73 9.29 12.82
CA HIS A 179 10.18 9.19 12.75
C HIS A 179 10.75 10.53 12.29
N ALA A 180 11.94 10.87 12.78
CA ALA A 180 12.53 12.18 12.50
C ALA A 180 13.16 12.26 11.10
N ARG A 181 13.52 11.12 10.50
CA ARG A 181 14.27 11.07 9.24
C ARG A 181 13.88 9.88 8.37
N ILE A 182 13.91 10.09 7.06
CA ILE A 182 13.70 9.08 6.04
C ILE A 182 14.98 8.99 5.20
N VAL A 183 15.44 7.77 4.90
CA VAL A 183 16.50 7.54 3.91
C VAL A 183 15.91 6.77 2.74
N ARG A 184 16.04 7.33 1.53
CA ARG A 184 15.62 6.70 0.27
C ARG A 184 16.82 6.60 -0.65
N ASP A 185 17.15 5.39 -1.09
CA ASP A 185 18.28 5.13 -2.00
C ASP A 185 19.61 5.74 -1.52
N GLY A 186 19.85 5.66 -0.21
CA GLY A 186 21.02 6.24 0.46
C GLY A 186 20.99 7.76 0.65
N ILE A 187 19.94 8.45 0.20
CA ILE A 187 19.79 9.90 0.33
C ILE A 187 18.93 10.20 1.58
N PRO A 188 19.43 11.02 2.53
CA PRO A 188 18.68 11.38 3.72
C PRO A 188 17.75 12.58 3.53
N TYR A 189 16.58 12.49 4.16
CA TYR A 189 15.54 13.52 4.21
C TYR A 189 15.04 13.71 5.64
N THR A 190 14.99 14.95 6.11
CA THR A 190 14.37 15.29 7.41
C THR A 190 12.86 15.38 7.25
N VAL A 191 12.11 14.71 8.12
CA VAL A 191 10.64 14.75 8.09
C VAL A 191 10.14 16.15 8.47
N ALA A 192 9.28 16.71 7.64
CA ALA A 192 8.68 18.03 7.84
C ALA A 192 7.24 17.94 8.35
N SER A 193 6.46 16.98 7.84
CA SER A 193 5.10 16.71 8.29
C SER A 193 4.64 15.31 7.90
N ALA A 194 3.62 14.81 8.59
CA ALA A 194 2.93 13.58 8.23
C ALA A 194 1.42 13.80 8.37
N LYS A 195 0.64 13.26 7.43
CA LYS A 195 -0.82 13.30 7.46
C LYS A 195 -1.38 11.90 7.21
N GLY A 196 -2.05 11.34 8.21
CA GLY A 196 -2.70 10.04 8.13
C GLY A 196 -4.15 10.14 7.64
N ALA A 197 -4.57 9.16 6.85
CA ALA A 197 -5.97 8.88 6.53
C ALA A 197 -6.18 7.37 6.46
N GLY A 198 -6.86 6.81 7.46
CA GLY A 198 -7.09 5.36 7.56
C GLY A 198 -5.77 4.58 7.70
N GLU A 199 -5.59 3.57 6.85
CA GLU A 199 -4.44 2.65 6.87
C GLU A 199 -3.14 3.24 6.31
N TRP A 200 -3.20 4.44 5.71
CA TRP A 200 -2.08 5.05 5.01
C TRP A 200 -1.74 6.43 5.60
N VAL A 201 -0.45 6.76 5.54
CA VAL A 201 0.09 8.06 5.95
C VAL A 201 0.95 8.63 4.82
N ASP A 202 0.71 9.89 4.48
CA ASP A 202 1.57 10.66 3.58
C ASP A 202 2.58 11.45 4.42
N VAL A 203 3.87 11.12 4.28
CA VAL A 203 4.97 11.76 4.99
C VAL A 203 5.75 12.66 4.04
N VAL A 204 5.84 13.94 4.36
CA VAL A 204 6.61 14.93 3.61
C VAL A 204 7.97 15.09 4.28
N ALA A 205 9.04 14.90 3.52
CA ALA A 205 10.41 15.03 4.00
C ALA A 205 11.27 15.85 3.04
N THR A 206 12.17 16.66 3.58
CA THR A 206 13.03 17.57 2.83
C THR A 206 14.46 17.09 2.88
N ARG A 207 15.14 17.08 1.73
CA ARG A 207 16.50 16.54 1.58
C ARG A 207 17.47 17.26 2.50
N GLU A 208 18.28 16.50 3.23
CA GLU A 208 19.40 17.04 4.00
C GLU A 208 20.57 17.31 3.06
N GLY A 209 21.14 18.52 3.13
CA GLY A 209 22.41 18.86 2.47
C GLY A 209 22.41 18.69 0.95
N GLY A 210 22.26 19.80 0.22
CA GLY A 210 22.29 19.80 -1.24
C GLY A 210 22.57 21.18 -1.83
N ASP A 211 23.44 21.96 -1.20
CA ASP A 211 24.08 23.10 -1.88
C ASP A 211 25.37 22.56 -2.50
N ARG A 212 25.27 22.08 -3.75
CA ARG A 212 26.41 21.98 -4.65
C ARG A 212 26.13 22.84 -5.86
#